data_AF-A0A7S2HZ88-F1
#
_entry.id   AF-A0A7S2HZ88-F1
#
_cell.length_a   1.000
_cell.length_b   1.000
_cell.length_c   1.000
_cell.angle_alpha   90.00
_cell.angle_beta   90.00
_cell.angle_gamma   90.00
#
_symmetry.space_group_name_H-M   'P 1'
#
loop_
_entity.id
_entity.type
_entity.pdbx_description
1 polymer ?
#
loop_
_entity_poly.entity_id
_entity_poly.type
_entity_poly.pdbx_seq_one_letter_code
_entity_poly.pdbx_strand_id
1 'polypeptide(L)'
;ALRLAGAFPGQACKEDDDALLAFMDLVILEHDFSTGILFWQNAYKLWLSEYAKAADVEFHKQLKVIIEKFNALYEHDKSVKVTYQPGPTKTYEQMRSKEVELGGVTHEDYKGRTVASKILDVIRGSITVSSPAAVAALLHDFFRPLDGTSG
;
A
#
# COMPACT_ATOMS: atom_id res chain seq x y z
N ALA A 1 -15.04 -6.89 -7.62
CA ALA A 1 -14.44 -5.56 -7.35
C ALA A 1 -15.29 -4.87 -6.29
N LEU A 2 -14.81 -4.78 -5.05
CA LEU A 2 -15.53 -4.10 -3.97
C LEU A 2 -15.60 -2.60 -4.29
N ARG A 3 -16.81 -2.06 -4.42
CA ARG A 3 -17.03 -0.61 -4.57
C ARG A 3 -16.96 0.02 -3.19
N LEU A 4 -15.95 0.86 -2.94
CA LEU A 4 -15.92 1.73 -1.76
C LEU A 4 -17.01 2.80 -1.92
N ALA A 5 -18.12 2.62 -1.20
CA ALA A 5 -19.24 3.55 -1.15
C ALA A 5 -18.99 4.63 -0.08
N GLY A 6 -19.12 5.90 -0.48
CA GLY A 6 -19.16 7.03 0.45
C GLY A 6 -20.56 7.21 1.02
N ALA A 7 -20.66 7.23 2.35
CA ALA A 7 -21.94 7.20 3.07
C ALA A 7 -22.73 8.53 2.99
N PHE A 8 -23.98 8.44 2.53
CA PHE A 8 -25.03 9.45 2.77
C PHE A 8 -26.11 8.88 3.72
N PRO A 9 -26.76 9.68 4.59
CA PRO A 9 -27.46 9.20 5.80
C PRO A 9 -28.82 8.49 5.57
N GLY A 10 -29.14 8.07 4.35
CA GLY A 10 -30.36 7.30 4.02
C GLY A 10 -30.09 6.09 3.12
N GLN A 11 -28.84 5.83 2.76
CA GLN A 11 -28.43 4.78 1.82
C GLN A 11 -27.75 3.58 2.51
N ALA A 12 -27.35 3.75 3.78
CA ALA A 12 -26.60 2.77 4.56
C ALA A 12 -27.29 1.39 4.68
N CYS A 13 -28.61 1.31 4.93
CA CYS A 13 -29.28 0.00 5.06
C CYS A 13 -29.32 -0.81 3.76
N LYS A 14 -29.39 -0.17 2.58
CA LYS A 14 -29.31 -0.89 1.29
C LYS A 14 -27.88 -1.29 0.96
N GLU A 15 -26.93 -0.43 1.31
CA GLU A 15 -25.51 -0.69 1.10
C GLU A 15 -24.98 -1.82 2.00
N ASP A 16 -25.51 -1.95 3.22
CA ASP A 16 -25.16 -3.04 4.14
C ASP A 16 -25.67 -4.40 3.65
N ASP A 17 -26.91 -4.49 3.18
CA ASP A 17 -27.47 -5.72 2.60
C ASP A 17 -26.73 -6.11 1.31
N ASP A 18 -26.43 -5.13 0.44
CA ASP A 18 -25.64 -5.35 -0.79
C ASP A 18 -24.19 -5.77 -0.46
N ALA A 19 -23.58 -5.18 0.58
CA ALA A 19 -22.25 -5.56 1.04
C ALA A 19 -22.25 -6.97 1.66
N LEU A 20 -23.30 -7.33 2.40
CA LEU A 20 -23.47 -8.67 2.95
C LEU A 20 -23.63 -9.70 1.84
N LEU A 21 -24.45 -9.43 0.82
CA LEU A 21 -24.62 -10.29 -0.35
C LEU A 21 -23.30 -10.46 -1.11
N ALA A 22 -22.58 -9.36 -1.37
CA ALA A 22 -21.27 -9.41 -2.02
C ALA A 22 -20.23 -10.17 -1.19
N PHE A 23 -20.28 -10.08 0.13
CA PHE A 23 -19.44 -10.85 1.03
C PHE A 23 -19.80 -12.34 1.03
N MET A 24 -21.09 -12.68 1.05
CA MET A 24 -21.55 -14.07 0.95
C MET A 24 -21.14 -14.69 -0.39
N ASP A 25 -21.30 -13.96 -1.49
CA ASP A 25 -20.84 -14.38 -2.81
C ASP A 25 -19.33 -14.62 -2.82
N LEU A 26 -18.54 -13.73 -2.22
CA LEU A 26 -17.10 -13.92 -2.07
C LEU A 26 -16.76 -15.21 -1.31
N VAL A 27 -17.41 -15.47 -0.17
CA VAL A 27 -17.12 -16.66 0.67
C VAL A 27 -17.57 -17.96 0.01
N ILE A 28 -18.68 -17.92 -0.74
CA ILE A 28 -19.28 -19.11 -1.37
C ILE A 28 -18.62 -19.46 -2.70
N LEU A 29 -18.30 -18.45 -3.53
CA LEU A 29 -17.85 -18.66 -4.90
C LEU A 29 -16.34 -18.74 -5.05
N GLU A 30 -15.58 -18.07 -4.17
CA GLU A 30 -14.13 -18.07 -4.24
C GLU A 30 -13.52 -19.17 -3.37
N HIS A 31 -12.84 -20.13 -4.01
CA HIS A 31 -12.18 -21.25 -3.32
C HIS A 31 -11.19 -20.78 -2.24
N ASP A 32 -10.60 -19.60 -2.43
CA ASP A 32 -9.66 -18.97 -1.50
C ASP A 32 -10.30 -18.54 -0.16
N PHE A 33 -11.63 -18.58 -0.03
CA PHE A 33 -12.35 -18.20 1.19
C PHE A 33 -13.21 -19.34 1.74
N SER A 34 -13.11 -20.55 1.15
CA SER A 34 -13.98 -21.70 1.41
C SER A 34 -13.80 -22.36 2.79
N THR A 35 -12.69 -22.10 3.49
CA THR A 35 -12.45 -22.63 4.85
C THR A 35 -12.07 -21.49 5.79
N GLY A 36 -12.29 -21.67 7.10
CA GLY A 36 -11.95 -20.65 8.10
C GLY A 36 -10.46 -20.25 8.07
N ILE A 37 -9.55 -21.21 7.83
CA ILE A 37 -8.11 -20.95 7.72
C ILE A 37 -7.82 -20.08 6.49
N LEU A 38 -8.32 -20.49 5.32
CA LEU A 38 -8.11 -19.77 4.07
C LEU A 38 -8.74 -18.37 4.12
N PHE A 39 -9.93 -18.24 4.70
CA PHE A 39 -10.61 -16.97 4.91
C PHE A 39 -9.70 -15.98 5.65
N TRP A 40 -9.20 -16.34 6.83
CA TRP A 40 -8.36 -15.41 7.63
C TRP A 40 -7.01 -15.13 6.99
N GLN A 41 -6.44 -16.10 6.26
CA GLN A 41 -5.21 -15.88 5.50
C GLN A 41 -5.41 -14.88 4.35
N ASN A 42 -6.57 -14.90 3.68
CA ASN A 42 -6.79 -14.17 2.43
C ASN A 42 -7.57 -12.88 2.59
N ALA A 43 -8.44 -12.76 3.59
CA ALA A 43 -9.27 -11.58 3.83
C ALA A 43 -8.43 -10.31 3.99
N TYR A 44 -7.31 -10.40 4.74
CA TYR A 44 -6.43 -9.25 4.92
C TYR A 44 -5.71 -8.85 3.63
N LYS A 45 -5.31 -9.81 2.78
CA LYS A 45 -4.70 -9.52 1.47
C LYS A 45 -5.69 -8.85 0.53
N LEU A 46 -6.93 -9.35 0.50
CA LEU A 46 -7.99 -8.75 -0.33
C LEU A 46 -8.27 -7.32 0.13
N TRP A 47 -8.46 -7.12 1.44
CA TRP A 47 -8.67 -5.80 2.03
C TRP A 47 -7.52 -4.85 1.71
N LEU A 48 -6.26 -5.28 1.89
CA LEU A 48 -5.08 -4.49 1.54
C LEU A 48 -5.06 -4.08 0.07
N SER A 49 -5.49 -4.96 -0.83
CA SER A 49 -5.51 -4.67 -2.27
C SER A 49 -6.53 -3.58 -2.63
N GLU A 50 -7.70 -3.60 -1.99
CA GLU A 50 -8.74 -2.59 -2.21
C GLU A 50 -8.40 -1.28 -1.50
N TYR A 51 -7.86 -1.34 -0.28
CA TYR A 51 -7.32 -0.18 0.42
C TYR A 51 -6.23 0.52 -0.41
N ALA A 52 -5.29 -0.25 -0.97
CA ALA A 52 -4.22 0.31 -1.80
C ALA A 52 -4.79 1.09 -2.99
N LYS A 53 -5.79 0.54 -3.70
CA LYS A 53 -6.46 1.25 -4.81
C LYS A 53 -7.09 2.58 -4.36
N ALA A 54 -7.70 2.60 -3.18
CA ALA A 54 -8.34 3.79 -2.64
C ALA A 54 -7.34 4.87 -2.22
N ALA A 55 -6.23 4.45 -1.60
CA ALA A 55 -5.21 5.36 -1.08
C ALA A 55 -4.15 5.76 -2.13
N ASP A 56 -4.04 5.02 -3.25
CA ASP A 56 -3.00 5.17 -4.27
C ASP A 56 -2.81 6.62 -4.76
N VAL A 57 -3.92 7.24 -5.17
CA VAL A 57 -3.91 8.58 -5.78
C VAL A 57 -3.39 9.63 -4.80
N GLU A 58 -3.91 9.63 -3.58
CA GLU A 58 -3.54 10.62 -2.58
C GLU A 58 -2.11 10.39 -2.08
N PHE A 59 -1.70 9.13 -1.91
CA PHE A 59 -0.31 8.78 -1.56
C PHE A 59 0.67 9.32 -2.61
N HIS A 60 0.43 9.04 -3.89
CA HIS A 60 1.30 9.49 -4.98
C HIS A 60 1.33 11.01 -5.12
N LYS A 61 0.20 11.67 -4.87
CA LYS A 61 0.12 13.13 -4.85
C LYS A 61 0.99 13.74 -3.74
N GLN A 62 0.89 13.22 -2.52
CA GLN A 62 1.70 13.68 -1.39
C GLN A 62 3.19 13.49 -1.66
N LEU A 63 3.57 12.34 -2.23
CA LEU A 63 4.97 12.08 -2.55
C LEU A 63 5.49 13.02 -3.65
N LYS A 64 4.69 13.31 -4.69
CA LYS A 64 5.05 14.29 -5.71
C LYS A 64 5.31 15.67 -5.12
N VAL A 65 4.45 16.13 -4.19
CA VAL A 65 4.63 17.41 -3.50
C VAL A 65 5.95 17.44 -2.73
N ILE A 66 6.33 16.35 -2.05
CA ILE A 66 7.62 16.26 -1.35
C ILE A 66 8.79 16.41 -2.35
N ILE A 67 8.73 15.69 -3.47
CA ILE A 67 9.79 15.73 -4.49
C ILE A 67 9.88 17.09 -5.19
N GLU A 68 8.75 17.73 -5.46
CA GLU A 68 8.70 19.09 -6.01
C GLU A 68 9.33 20.10 -5.05
N LYS A 69 9.00 20.02 -3.75
CA LYS A 69 9.62 20.87 -2.71
C LYS A 69 11.13 20.64 -2.62
N PHE A 70 11.58 19.39 -2.66
CA PHE A 70 13.01 19.07 -2.67
C PHE A 70 13.71 19.69 -3.88
N ASN A 71 13.19 19.46 -5.09
CA ASN A 71 13.82 19.99 -6.30
C ASN A 71 13.80 21.53 -6.34
N ALA A 72 12.78 22.18 -5.78
CA ALA A 72 12.74 23.63 -5.65
C ALA A 72 13.80 24.15 -4.66
N LEU A 73 13.99 23.47 -3.53
CA LEU A 73 15.01 23.86 -2.53
C LEU A 73 16.43 23.78 -3.10
N TYR A 74 16.70 22.78 -3.96
CA TYR A 74 18.00 22.54 -4.59
C TYR A 74 18.10 23.02 -6.04
N GLU A 75 17.21 23.92 -6.49
CA GLU A 75 17.14 24.34 -7.90
C GLU A 75 18.48 24.88 -8.45
N HIS A 76 19.27 25.52 -7.58
CA HIS A 76 20.58 26.07 -7.93
C HIS A 76 21.67 25.01 -8.12
N ASP A 77 21.50 23.81 -7.55
CA ASP A 77 22.46 22.71 -7.64
C ASP A 77 21.98 21.65 -8.63
N LYS A 78 22.48 21.74 -9.86
CA LYS A 78 22.15 20.78 -10.93
C LYS A 78 22.61 19.34 -10.64
N SER A 79 23.49 19.14 -9.66
CA SER A 79 23.94 17.80 -9.25
C SER A 79 22.95 17.11 -8.29
N VAL A 80 21.96 17.85 -7.79
CA VAL A 80 20.95 17.40 -6.84
C VAL A 80 19.56 17.49 -7.47
N LYS A 81 19.16 16.42 -8.16
CA LYS A 81 17.86 16.29 -8.81
C LYS A 81 17.23 14.94 -8.49
N VAL A 82 15.93 14.98 -8.26
CA VAL A 82 15.14 13.80 -7.93
C VAL A 82 13.92 13.70 -8.83
N THR A 83 13.60 12.50 -9.31
CA THR A 83 12.38 12.22 -10.05
C THR A 83 11.60 11.11 -9.36
N TYR A 84 10.28 11.19 -9.42
CA TYR A 84 9.39 10.19 -8.86
C TYR A 84 8.54 9.53 -9.93
N GLN A 85 8.52 8.19 -9.91
CA GLN A 85 7.68 7.38 -10.76
C GLN A 85 6.73 6.56 -9.87
N PRO A 86 5.41 6.84 -9.90
CA PRO A 86 4.44 5.98 -9.25
C PRO A 86 4.43 4.60 -9.93
N GLY A 87 4.35 3.55 -9.14
CA GLY A 87 4.22 2.17 -9.61
C GLY A 87 2.80 1.66 -9.38
N PRO A 88 2.41 0.55 -10.02
CA PRO A 88 1.09 -0.03 -9.80
C PRO A 88 0.95 -0.55 -8.37
N THR A 89 -0.24 -0.41 -7.79
CA THR A 89 -0.59 -1.09 -6.54
C THR A 89 -0.45 -2.61 -6.69
N LYS A 90 -0.18 -3.27 -5.58
CA LYS A 90 -0.05 -4.72 -5.55
C LYS A 90 -1.42 -5.38 -5.56
N THR A 91 -1.63 -6.32 -6.47
CA THR A 91 -2.89 -7.07 -6.53
C THR A 91 -2.96 -8.16 -5.47
N TYR A 92 -4.16 -8.66 -5.21
CA TYR A 92 -4.40 -9.80 -4.32
C TYR A 92 -3.55 -11.02 -4.72
N GLU A 93 -3.53 -11.34 -6.01
CA GLU A 93 -2.80 -12.45 -6.61
C GLU A 93 -1.29 -12.27 -6.46
N GLN A 94 -0.79 -11.05 -6.66
CA GLN A 94 0.62 -10.73 -6.44
C GLN A 94 1.02 -10.93 -4.97
N MET A 95 0.16 -10.55 -4.02
CA MET A 95 0.40 -10.80 -2.59
C MET A 95 0.39 -12.29 -2.27
N ARG A 96 -0.55 -13.05 -2.82
CA ARG A 96 -0.66 -14.50 -2.63
C ARG A 96 0.56 -15.24 -3.19
N SER A 97 0.98 -14.91 -4.42
CA SER A 97 2.17 -15.51 -5.01
C SER A 97 3.42 -15.21 -4.18
N LYS A 98 3.59 -13.96 -3.71
CA LYS A 98 4.72 -13.57 -2.86
C LYS A 98 4.70 -14.27 -1.50
N GLU A 99 3.52 -14.51 -0.93
CA GLU A 99 3.38 -15.29 0.32
C GLU A 99 3.84 -16.74 0.15
N VAL A 100 3.49 -17.38 -0.98
CA VAL A 100 3.94 -18.73 -1.32
C VAL A 100 5.46 -18.78 -1.47
N GLU A 101 6.05 -17.82 -2.20
CA GLU A 101 7.51 -17.69 -2.36
C GLU A 101 8.24 -17.53 -1.01
N LEU A 102 7.60 -16.90 -0.03
CA LEU A 102 8.17 -16.66 1.30
C LEU A 102 8.03 -17.84 2.26
N GLY A 103 7.34 -18.91 1.85
CA GLY A 103 7.18 -20.15 2.62
C GLY A 103 5.87 -20.24 3.41
N GLY A 104 4.88 -19.38 3.12
CA GLY A 104 3.57 -19.40 3.77
C GLY A 104 3.57 -18.81 5.19
N VAL A 105 2.38 -18.40 5.65
CA VAL A 105 2.20 -17.87 7.00
C VAL A 105 1.95 -19.02 7.97
N THR A 106 2.81 -19.14 8.99
CA THR A 106 2.61 -20.03 10.13
C THR A 106 2.88 -19.28 11.43
N HIS A 107 2.18 -19.68 12.50
CA HIS A 107 2.38 -19.13 13.85
C HIS A 107 3.47 -19.89 14.62
N GLU A 108 3.90 -21.04 14.11
CA GLU A 108 4.80 -21.97 14.81
C GLU A 108 6.24 -21.48 14.90
N ASP A 109 6.70 -20.70 13.91
CA ASP A 109 8.05 -20.17 13.86
C ASP A 109 8.07 -18.64 13.69
N TYR A 110 9.23 -18.04 13.94
CA TYR A 110 9.41 -16.60 13.73
C TYR A 110 9.27 -16.23 12.25
N LYS A 111 9.80 -17.06 11.34
CA LYS A 111 9.83 -16.78 9.91
C LYS A 111 8.41 -16.65 9.34
N GLY A 112 7.54 -17.61 9.63
CA GLY A 112 6.13 -17.62 9.25
C GLY A 112 5.34 -16.44 9.80
N ARG A 113 5.60 -16.05 11.06
CA ARG A 113 4.96 -14.87 11.68
C ARG A 113 5.35 -13.55 11.01
N THR A 114 6.51 -13.49 10.35
CA THR A 114 6.99 -12.29 9.65
C THR A 114 6.69 -12.28 8.15
N VAL A 115 6.05 -13.30 7.58
CA VAL A 115 5.73 -13.30 6.14
C VAL A 115 4.79 -12.15 5.78
N ALA A 116 3.80 -11.88 6.63
CA ALA A 116 2.85 -10.78 6.43
C ALA A 116 3.52 -9.39 6.37
N SER A 117 4.63 -9.16 7.10
CA SER A 117 5.31 -7.86 7.04
C SER A 117 6.07 -7.64 5.73
N LYS A 118 6.41 -8.72 5.01
CA LYS A 118 7.15 -8.68 3.74
C LYS A 118 6.27 -8.45 2.52
N ILE A 119 4.95 -8.44 2.69
CA ILE A 119 3.97 -8.18 1.62
C ILE A 119 3.34 -6.77 1.69
N LEU A 120 3.72 -5.96 2.69
CA LEU A 120 3.13 -4.65 2.98
C LEU A 120 3.49 -3.52 1.99
N ASP A 121 4.35 -3.76 1.01
CA ASP A 121 4.63 -2.86 -0.12
C ASP A 121 3.45 -2.83 -1.11
N VAL A 122 2.26 -2.45 -0.64
CA VAL A 122 1.00 -2.50 -1.39
C VAL A 122 0.80 -1.29 -2.31
N ILE A 123 1.27 -0.11 -1.88
CA ILE A 123 1.43 1.08 -2.72
C ILE A 123 2.93 1.24 -2.96
N ARG A 124 3.33 1.44 -4.22
CA ARG A 124 4.74 1.35 -4.64
C ARG A 124 5.10 2.53 -5.52
N GLY A 125 6.34 2.98 -5.42
CA GLY A 125 6.90 3.93 -6.37
C GLY A 125 8.41 3.97 -6.28
N SER A 126 9.03 4.53 -7.30
CA SER A 126 10.48 4.61 -7.42
C SER A 126 10.90 6.06 -7.43
N ILE A 127 11.86 6.39 -6.57
CA ILE A 127 12.53 7.68 -6.57
C ILE A 127 13.91 7.48 -7.22
N THR A 128 14.15 8.19 -8.32
CA THR A 128 15.45 8.19 -9.00
C THR A 128 16.18 9.48 -8.67
N VAL A 129 17.42 9.35 -8.24
CA VAL A 129 18.28 10.46 -7.80
C VAL A 129 19.46 10.62 -8.75
N SER A 130 19.94 11.86 -8.94
CA SER A 130 21.09 12.14 -9.81
C SER A 130 22.43 11.81 -9.18
N SER A 131 22.51 11.79 -7.85
CA SER A 131 23.76 11.57 -7.11
C SER A 131 23.50 10.93 -5.74
N PRO A 132 24.50 10.24 -5.15
CA PRO A 132 24.40 9.74 -3.78
C PRO A 132 24.18 10.85 -2.74
N ALA A 133 24.75 12.04 -2.97
CA ALA A 133 24.54 13.20 -2.09
C ALA A 133 23.07 13.64 -2.05
N ALA A 134 22.37 13.60 -3.19
CA ALA A 134 20.95 13.90 -3.26
C ALA A 134 20.09 12.92 -2.45
N VAL A 135 20.50 11.65 -2.32
CA VAL A 135 19.81 10.67 -1.47
C VAL A 135 19.91 11.07 0.00
N ALA A 136 21.11 11.42 0.45
CA ALA A 136 21.34 11.82 1.83
C ALA A 136 20.52 13.06 2.18
N ALA A 137 20.56 14.10 1.33
CA ALA A 137 19.75 15.31 1.50
C ALA A 137 18.26 15.00 1.52
N LEU A 138 17.75 14.23 0.55
CA LEU A 138 16.33 13.88 0.50
C LEU A 138 15.86 13.12 1.75
N LEU A 139 16.67 12.18 2.25
CA LEU A 139 16.35 11.44 3.46
C LEU A 139 16.36 12.34 4.70
N HIS A 140 17.41 13.16 4.87
CA HIS A 140 17.59 13.98 6.06
C HIS A 140 16.64 15.17 6.12
N ASP A 141 16.32 15.79 4.99
CA ASP A 141 15.58 17.06 5.00
C ASP A 141 14.07 16.85 4.85
N PHE A 142 13.62 15.75 4.25
CA PHE A 142 12.21 15.54 3.90
C PHE A 142 11.58 14.26 4.46
N PHE A 143 12.31 13.14 4.56
CA PHE A 143 11.72 11.86 5.03
C PHE A 143 12.00 11.56 6.51
N ARG A 144 13.13 12.01 7.02
CA ARG A 144 13.55 11.91 8.42
C ARG A 144 14.32 13.16 8.80
N PRO A 145 13.62 14.29 9.04
CA PRO A 145 14.21 15.46 9.65
C PRO A 145 15.01 15.01 10.88
N LEU A 146 16.33 15.17 10.86
CA LEU A 146 17.17 14.87 12.02
C LEU A 146 16.85 15.81 13.18
N ASP A 147 16.22 16.93 12.88
CA ASP A 147 15.70 17.88 13.84
C ASP A 147 14.26 17.49 14.17
N GLY A 148 14.02 17.07 15.42
CA GLY A 148 12.69 16.77 15.97
C GLY A 148 11.75 17.98 16.07
N THR A 149 11.92 18.99 15.23
CA THR A 149 11.05 20.16 15.12
C THR A 149 10.07 19.93 13.98
N SER A 150 8.95 19.30 14.34
CA SER A 150 7.71 19.32 13.59
C SER A 150 7.30 20.78 13.33
N GLY A 151 7.30 21.20 12.06
CA GLY A 151 6.68 22.43 11.58
C GLY A 151 5.46 22.09 10.74
#